data_AF-A0A368L851-F1
#
_entry.id   AF-A0A368L851-F1
#
_cell.length_a   1.000
_cell.length_b   1.000
_cell.length_c   1.000
_cell.angle_alpha   90.00
_cell.angle_beta   90.00
_cell.angle_gamma   90.00
#
_symmetry.space_group_name_H-M   'P 1'
#
loop_
_entity.id
_entity.type
_entity.pdbx_description
1 polymer ?
#
loop_
_entity_poly.entity_id
_entity_poly.type
_entity_poly.pdbx_seq_one_letter_code
_entity_poly.pdbx_strand_id
1 'polypeptide(L)'
;MNAVEYMGVKTAAHHTVHGFPGGAMALASAIGISSGVLSNQVSLTRPQDNLSLVSAMRVMRATENYSILNAMAQELGHVVMQVGVAHLDQPHAQMMARLFKEVGEAVSALAQSLADGKVSRNEMMNIHTEVDQSIVMLIEAKQMAQRLYDEGAR
;
A
#
# COMPACT_ATOMS: atom_id res chain seq x y z
N MET A 1 16.91 -13.93 -17.28
CA MET A 1 16.15 -13.17 -16.27
C MET A 1 16.09 -11.73 -16.75
N ASN A 2 14.91 -11.26 -17.15
CA ASN A 2 14.77 -10.14 -18.08
C ASN A 2 14.58 -8.82 -17.31
N ALA A 3 15.26 -7.75 -17.74
CA ALA A 3 15.30 -6.44 -17.06
C ALA A 3 13.92 -5.72 -16.97
N VAL A 4 12.88 -6.30 -17.58
CA VAL A 4 11.51 -5.81 -17.58
C VAL A 4 10.75 -6.17 -16.29
N GLU A 5 11.14 -7.26 -15.60
CA GLU A 5 10.36 -7.84 -14.48
C GLU A 5 10.34 -7.01 -13.18
N TYR A 6 11.17 -5.96 -13.04
CA TYR A 6 11.24 -5.15 -11.80
C TYR A 6 11.20 -3.63 -12.03
N MET A 7 10.77 -3.20 -13.21
CA MET A 7 10.77 -1.77 -13.55
C MET A 7 9.85 -0.97 -12.64
N GLY A 8 8.75 -1.56 -12.14
CA GLY A 8 7.82 -0.92 -11.21
C GLY A 8 8.47 -0.64 -9.87
N VAL A 9 9.08 -1.66 -9.25
CA VAL A 9 9.79 -1.53 -7.97
C VAL A 9 10.95 -0.55 -8.07
N LYS A 10 11.75 -0.61 -9.14
CA LYS A 10 12.92 0.26 -9.30
C LYS A 10 12.53 1.72 -9.54
N THR A 11 11.47 1.96 -10.32
CA THR A 11 10.92 3.30 -10.55
C THR A 11 10.36 3.89 -9.26
N ALA A 12 9.64 3.09 -8.46
CA ALA A 12 9.15 3.51 -7.15
C ALA A 12 10.33 3.92 -6.24
N ALA A 13 11.38 3.11 -6.16
CA ALA A 13 12.56 3.42 -5.36
C ALA A 13 13.26 4.72 -5.80
N HIS A 14 13.44 4.91 -7.11
CA HIS A 14 14.01 6.12 -7.67
C HIS A 14 13.19 7.36 -7.29
N HIS A 15 11.88 7.34 -7.51
CA HIS A 15 11.00 8.46 -7.18
C HIS A 15 10.94 8.76 -5.68
N THR A 16 10.86 7.74 -4.83
CA THR A 16 10.84 7.93 -3.37
C THR A 16 12.12 8.61 -2.89
N VAL A 17 13.29 8.18 -3.38
CA VAL A 17 14.58 8.76 -2.96
C VAL A 17 14.78 10.17 -3.50
N HIS A 18 14.49 10.43 -4.77
CA HIS A 18 14.69 11.74 -5.38
C HIS A 18 13.59 12.75 -5.02
N GLY A 19 12.40 12.28 -4.64
CA GLY A 19 11.29 13.11 -4.19
C GLY A 19 11.35 13.53 -2.72
N PHE A 20 12.27 12.99 -1.92
CA PHE A 20 12.46 13.40 -0.54
C PHE A 20 12.95 14.86 -0.44
N PRO A 21 12.48 15.68 0.52
CA PRO A 21 13.02 17.02 0.74
C PRO A 21 14.55 17.00 0.98
N GLY A 22 15.30 17.72 0.15
CA GLY A 22 16.78 17.66 0.15
C GLY A 22 17.37 16.48 -0.64
N GLY A 23 16.51 15.70 -1.31
CA GLY A 23 16.85 14.65 -2.26
C GLY A 23 17.62 13.46 -1.67
N ALA A 24 18.27 12.72 -2.56
CA ALA A 24 19.02 11.51 -2.22
C ALA A 24 20.11 11.74 -1.16
N MET A 25 20.72 12.92 -1.14
CA MET A 25 21.78 13.25 -0.17
C MET A 25 21.23 13.38 1.25
N ALA A 26 20.14 14.14 1.43
CA ALA A 26 19.51 14.30 2.74
C ALA A 26 18.96 12.97 3.25
N LEU A 27 18.31 12.20 2.39
CA LEU A 27 17.77 10.90 2.74
C LEU A 27 18.87 9.88 3.12
N ALA A 28 19.97 9.82 2.35
CA ALA A 28 21.09 8.93 2.64
C ALA A 28 21.69 9.20 4.03
N SER A 29 21.84 10.49 4.39
CA SER A 29 22.26 10.90 5.73
C SER A 29 21.28 10.41 6.80
N ALA A 30 19.97 10.61 6.59
CA ALA A 30 18.93 10.19 7.53
C ALA A 30 18.88 8.68 7.77
N ILE A 31 19.20 7.85 6.76
CA ILE A 31 19.20 6.38 6.87
C ILE A 31 20.59 5.77 7.16
N GLY A 32 21.61 6.63 7.36
CA GLY A 32 22.95 6.23 7.78
C GLY A 32 23.79 5.54 6.70
N ILE A 33 23.65 5.92 5.42
CA ILE A 33 24.48 5.41 4.32
C ILE A 33 25.03 6.55 3.45
N SER A 34 25.99 6.27 2.57
CA SER A 34 26.54 7.31 1.68
C SER A 34 25.56 7.65 0.55
N SER A 35 25.51 8.93 0.16
CA SER A 35 24.61 9.41 -0.91
C SER A 35 24.94 8.77 -2.26
N GLY A 36 26.21 8.52 -2.54
CA GLY A 36 26.66 7.82 -3.74
C GLY A 36 26.17 6.38 -3.79
N VAL A 37 26.21 5.66 -2.65
CA VAL A 37 25.69 4.30 -2.57
C VAL A 37 24.17 4.29 -2.76
N LEU A 38 23.42 5.17 -2.08
CA LEU A 38 21.97 5.22 -2.23
C LEU A 38 21.57 5.56 -3.67
N SER A 39 22.20 6.56 -4.27
CA SER A 39 21.93 6.98 -5.67
C SER A 39 22.23 5.86 -6.67
N ASN A 40 23.29 5.10 -6.45
CA ASN A 40 23.61 3.94 -7.30
C ASN A 40 22.55 2.84 -7.14
N GLN A 41 22.16 2.52 -5.91
CA GLN A 41 21.17 1.48 -5.59
C GLN A 41 19.78 1.73 -6.19
N VAL A 42 19.41 2.99 -6.43
CA VAL A 42 18.12 3.36 -7.05
C VAL A 42 18.24 3.80 -8.50
N SER A 43 19.43 3.71 -9.11
CA SER A 43 19.66 4.16 -10.47
C SER A 43 18.93 3.28 -11.49
N LEU A 44 18.07 3.88 -12.33
CA LEU A 44 17.37 3.16 -13.39
C LEU A 44 18.31 2.62 -14.48
N THR A 45 19.49 3.23 -14.65
CA THR A 45 20.47 2.87 -15.69
C THR A 45 21.56 1.92 -15.20
N ARG A 46 21.66 1.65 -13.88
CA ARG A 46 22.63 0.70 -13.31
C ARG A 46 21.92 -0.51 -12.71
N PRO A 47 21.82 -1.64 -13.43
CA PRO A 47 21.11 -2.83 -12.96
C PRO A 47 21.88 -3.66 -11.92
N GLN A 48 23.19 -3.44 -11.76
CA GLN A 48 24.05 -4.25 -10.88
C GLN A 48 23.94 -3.85 -9.40
N ASP A 49 23.61 -2.59 -9.13
CA ASP A 49 23.49 -2.03 -7.79
C ASP A 49 22.02 -2.12 -7.36
N ASN A 50 21.68 -3.17 -6.61
CA ASN A 50 20.32 -3.35 -6.11
C ASN A 50 20.14 -2.69 -4.73
N LEU A 51 18.99 -2.05 -4.55
CA LEU A 51 18.54 -1.61 -3.23
C LEU A 51 18.26 -2.84 -2.36
N SER A 52 19.03 -3.01 -1.28
CA SER A 52 18.80 -4.12 -0.34
C SER A 52 17.43 -3.97 0.34
N LEU A 53 16.80 -5.08 0.74
CA LEU A 53 15.52 -5.04 1.47
C LEU A 53 15.60 -4.21 2.76
N VAL A 54 16.74 -4.27 3.46
CA VAL A 54 16.98 -3.47 4.67
C VAL A 54 17.05 -1.98 4.33
N SER A 55 17.75 -1.61 3.26
CA SER A 55 17.81 -0.23 2.78
C SER A 55 16.43 0.26 2.33
N ALA A 56 15.67 -0.55 1.60
CA ALA A 56 14.31 -0.23 1.16
C ALA A 56 13.40 0.02 2.37
N MET A 57 13.47 -0.82 3.41
CA MET A 57 12.72 -0.62 4.65
C MET A 57 13.09 0.70 5.34
N ARG A 58 14.39 1.04 5.41
CA ARG A 58 14.85 2.32 5.99
C ARG A 58 14.36 3.52 5.19
N VAL A 59 14.44 3.45 3.86
CA VAL A 59 13.92 4.49 2.95
C VAL A 59 12.42 4.69 3.17
N MET A 60 11.62 3.62 3.12
CA MET A 60 10.16 3.73 3.30
C MET A 60 9.78 4.29 4.67
N ARG A 61 10.49 3.90 5.75
CA ARG A 61 10.24 4.45 7.09
C ARG A 61 10.62 5.91 7.22
N ALA A 62 11.78 6.31 6.69
CA ALA A 62 12.26 7.69 6.79
C ALA A 62 11.43 8.67 5.96
N THR A 63 10.81 8.19 4.88
CA THR A 63 10.01 9.01 3.97
C THR A 63 8.50 8.90 4.22
N GLU A 64 8.07 7.95 5.05
CA GLU A 64 6.68 7.51 5.19
C GLU A 64 6.00 7.18 3.83
N ASN A 65 6.82 6.90 2.81
CA ASN A 65 6.36 6.61 1.47
C ASN A 65 6.55 5.12 1.18
N TYR A 66 5.43 4.41 1.09
CA TYR A 66 5.38 2.96 0.91
C TYR A 66 5.18 2.53 -0.55
N SER A 67 5.45 3.41 -1.53
CA SER A 67 5.31 3.08 -2.97
C SER A 67 6.18 1.90 -3.39
N ILE A 68 7.36 1.71 -2.79
CA ILE A 68 8.22 0.54 -3.06
C ILE A 68 7.51 -0.76 -2.67
N LEU A 69 6.94 -0.81 -1.46
CA LEU A 69 6.20 -1.98 -0.96
C LEU A 69 4.94 -2.26 -1.81
N ASN A 70 4.21 -1.21 -2.21
CA ASN A 70 3.06 -1.36 -3.09
C ASN A 70 3.45 -1.90 -4.48
N ALA A 71 4.55 -1.41 -5.06
CA ALA A 71 5.05 -1.91 -6.34
C ALA A 71 5.45 -3.39 -6.25
N MET A 72 6.13 -3.79 -5.16
CA MET A 72 6.47 -5.21 -4.92
C MET A 72 5.23 -6.09 -4.83
N ALA A 73 4.20 -5.63 -4.11
CA ALA A 73 2.95 -6.37 -3.98
C ALA A 73 2.22 -6.49 -5.33
N GLN A 74 2.15 -5.40 -6.11
CA GLN A 74 1.53 -5.40 -7.43
C GLN A 74 2.20 -6.36 -8.40
N GLU A 75 3.53 -6.40 -8.45
CA GLU A 75 4.29 -7.34 -9.29
C GLU A 75 4.02 -8.81 -8.92
N LEU A 76 3.65 -9.07 -7.66
CA LEU A 76 3.35 -10.41 -7.15
C LEU A 76 1.84 -10.74 -7.15
N GLY A 77 0.98 -9.85 -7.65
CA GLY A 77 -0.47 -10.05 -7.62
C GLY A 77 -1.08 -9.99 -6.20
N HIS A 78 -0.45 -9.24 -5.31
CA HIS A 78 -0.90 -9.00 -3.94
C HIS A 78 -1.30 -7.55 -3.70
N VAL A 79 -2.08 -7.32 -2.65
CA VAL A 79 -2.38 -5.99 -2.13
C VAL A 79 -1.73 -5.82 -0.75
N VAL A 80 -1.24 -4.63 -0.47
CA VAL A 80 -0.70 -4.26 0.85
C VAL A 80 -1.72 -3.38 1.54
N MET A 81 -2.09 -3.75 2.76
CA MET A 81 -2.92 -2.95 3.64
C MET A 81 -2.09 -2.52 4.84
N GLN A 82 -2.10 -1.21 5.14
CA GLN A 82 -1.46 -0.69 6.34
C GLN A 82 -2.30 -1.08 7.56
N VAL A 83 -1.70 -1.85 8.48
CA VAL A 83 -2.35 -2.22 9.74
C VAL A 83 -2.07 -1.13 10.77
N GLY A 84 -3.11 -0.43 11.23
CA GLY A 84 -3.00 0.44 12.40
C GLY A 84 -2.84 -0.40 13.67
N VAL A 85 -1.91 -0.02 14.54
CA VAL A 85 -1.75 -0.67 15.86
C VAL A 85 -2.84 -0.14 16.79
N ALA A 86 -4.04 -0.71 16.72
CA ALA A 86 -5.11 -0.40 17.66
C ALA A 86 -4.90 -1.20 18.95
N HIS A 87 -4.86 -0.52 20.11
CA HIS A 87 -5.13 -1.17 21.39
C HIS A 87 -6.63 -1.43 21.45
N LEU A 88 -7.01 -2.72 21.44
CA LEU A 88 -8.38 -3.16 21.27
C LEU A 88 -9.13 -3.17 22.61
N ASP A 89 -9.69 -2.03 22.99
CA ASP A 89 -10.79 -1.99 23.96
C ASP A 89 -12.15 -1.84 23.23
N GLN A 90 -13.19 -2.41 23.84
CA GLN A 90 -14.25 -3.24 23.22
C GLN A 90 -15.35 -2.66 22.27
N PRO A 91 -15.47 -1.38 21.89
CA PRO A 91 -16.48 -0.97 20.88
C PRO A 91 -16.14 -1.34 19.42
N HIS A 92 -14.86 -1.62 19.13
CA HIS A 92 -14.34 -1.72 17.76
C HIS A 92 -14.50 -3.11 17.12
N ALA A 93 -14.67 -4.17 17.92
CA ALA A 93 -14.86 -5.53 17.39
C ALA A 93 -16.17 -5.67 16.59
N GLN A 94 -17.24 -4.98 17.00
CA GLN A 94 -18.51 -4.96 16.28
C GLN A 94 -18.41 -4.19 14.96
N MET A 95 -17.62 -3.11 14.93
CA MET A 95 -17.35 -2.36 13.71
C MET A 95 -16.51 -3.19 12.73
N MET A 96 -15.46 -3.85 13.21
CA MET A 96 -14.66 -4.77 12.38
C MET A 96 -15.50 -5.95 11.87
N ALA A 97 -16.39 -6.51 12.70
CA ALA A 97 -17.30 -7.56 12.28
C ALA A 97 -18.27 -7.09 11.17
N ARG A 98 -18.75 -5.84 11.22
CA ARG A 98 -19.57 -5.25 10.15
C ARG A 98 -18.76 -5.05 8.87
N LEU A 99 -17.55 -4.52 8.98
CA LEU A 99 -16.65 -4.33 7.85
C LEU A 99 -16.33 -5.66 7.15
N PHE A 100 -15.95 -6.69 7.89
CA PHE A 100 -15.68 -8.01 7.32
C PHE A 100 -16.93 -8.70 6.78
N LYS A 101 -18.10 -8.43 7.37
CA LYS A 101 -19.38 -8.91 6.83
C LYS A 101 -19.67 -8.29 5.47
N GLU A 102 -19.59 -6.97 5.33
CA GLU A 102 -19.86 -6.29 4.05
C GLU A 102 -18.84 -6.67 2.97
N VAL A 103 -17.56 -6.78 3.33
CA VAL A 103 -16.55 -7.31 2.40
C VAL A 103 -16.89 -8.74 1.97
N GLY A 104 -17.37 -9.59 2.89
CA GLY A 104 -17.82 -10.94 2.57
C GLY A 104 -19.06 -10.99 1.66
N GLU A 105 -20.00 -10.07 1.85
CA GLU A 105 -21.20 -9.91 1.02
C GLU A 105 -20.83 -9.45 -0.40
N ALA A 106 -19.95 -8.45 -0.54
CA ALA A 106 -19.45 -7.98 -1.83
C ALA A 106 -18.69 -9.08 -2.60
N VAL A 107 -17.82 -9.83 -1.92
CA VAL A 107 -17.09 -10.97 -2.53
C VAL A 107 -18.05 -12.09 -2.93
N SER A 108 -19.10 -12.36 -2.13
CA SER A 108 -20.11 -13.37 -2.46
C SER A 108 -20.95 -12.97 -3.67
N ALA A 109 -21.35 -11.70 -3.78
CA ALA A 109 -22.07 -11.19 -4.94
C ALA A 109 -21.23 -11.26 -6.22
N LEU A 110 -19.94 -10.92 -6.12
CA LEU A 110 -18.99 -11.07 -7.23
C LEU A 110 -18.82 -12.54 -7.64
N ALA A 111 -18.65 -13.45 -6.69
CA ALA A 111 -18.51 -14.88 -6.96
C ALA A 111 -19.74 -15.48 -7.64
N GLN A 112 -20.95 -15.07 -7.23
CA GLN A 112 -22.21 -15.50 -7.87
C GLN A 112 -22.33 -14.95 -9.30
N SER A 113 -21.98 -13.68 -9.51
CA SER A 113 -22.03 -13.04 -10.84
C SER A 113 -20.99 -13.61 -11.82
N LEU A 114 -19.93 -14.25 -11.31
CA LEU A 114 -18.90 -14.90 -12.11
C LEU A 114 -19.16 -16.39 -12.35
N ALA A 115 -20.16 -16.99 -11.68
CA ALA A 115 -20.38 -18.44 -11.67
C ALA A 115 -20.86 -19.02 -13.01
N ASP A 116 -21.51 -18.23 -13.85
CA ASP A 116 -21.99 -18.63 -15.19
C ASP A 116 -21.05 -18.15 -16.34
N GLY A 117 -19.96 -17.47 -15.98
CA GLY A 117 -18.97 -16.92 -16.92
C GLY A 117 -19.44 -15.68 -17.70
N LYS A 118 -20.59 -15.07 -17.37
CA LYS A 118 -21.12 -13.90 -18.07
C LYS A 118 -21.76 -12.91 -17.09
N VAL A 119 -21.10 -11.79 -16.83
CA VAL A 119 -21.65 -10.70 -16.02
C VAL A 119 -22.62 -9.84 -16.85
N SER A 120 -23.88 -9.79 -16.45
CA SER A 120 -24.90 -8.90 -17.03
C SER A 120 -24.70 -7.45 -16.60
N ARG A 121 -25.37 -6.51 -17.30
CA ARG A 121 -25.31 -5.07 -16.96
C ARG A 121 -25.80 -4.78 -15.54
N ASN A 122 -26.83 -5.48 -15.08
CA ASN A 122 -27.38 -5.27 -13.73
C ASN A 122 -26.46 -5.84 -12.65
N GLU A 123 -25.84 -6.99 -12.89
CA GLU A 123 -24.84 -7.56 -11.98
C GLU A 123 -23.61 -6.66 -11.90
N MET A 124 -23.15 -6.09 -13.01
CA MET A 124 -22.06 -5.14 -13.01
C MET A 124 -22.38 -3.88 -12.18
N MET A 125 -23.61 -3.34 -12.29
CA MET A 125 -24.05 -2.19 -11.49
C MET A 125 -24.09 -2.51 -9.99
N ASN A 126 -24.55 -3.71 -9.63
CA ASN A 126 -24.56 -4.17 -8.25
C ASN A 126 -23.12 -4.34 -7.73
N ILE A 127 -22.23 -4.95 -8.50
CA ILE A 127 -20.81 -5.08 -8.13
C ILE A 127 -20.18 -3.72 -7.87
N HIS A 128 -20.39 -2.74 -8.75
CA HIS A 128 -19.89 -1.38 -8.54
C HIS A 128 -20.42 -0.77 -7.24
N THR A 129 -21.71 -0.91 -6.97
CA THR A 129 -22.34 -0.37 -5.76
C THR A 129 -21.73 -0.98 -4.49
N GLU A 130 -21.63 -2.30 -4.43
CA GLU A 130 -21.13 -3.03 -3.25
C GLU A 130 -19.63 -2.76 -3.01
N VAL A 131 -18.84 -2.67 -4.09
CA VAL A 131 -17.40 -2.33 -4.01
C VAL A 131 -17.20 -0.90 -3.57
N ASP A 132 -17.94 0.05 -4.14
CA ASP A 132 -17.84 1.48 -3.79
C ASP A 132 -18.25 1.69 -2.32
N GLN A 133 -19.31 1.03 -1.85
CA GLN A 133 -19.72 1.06 -0.45
C GLN A 133 -18.65 0.49 0.49
N SER A 134 -18.06 -0.65 0.13
CA SER A 134 -16.97 -1.25 0.89
C SER A 134 -15.74 -0.32 0.98
N ILE A 135 -15.40 0.38 -0.11
CA ILE A 135 -14.31 1.37 -0.14
C ILE A 135 -14.64 2.55 0.78
N VAL A 136 -15.88 3.08 0.74
CA VAL A 136 -16.31 4.18 1.62
C VAL A 136 -16.18 3.78 3.08
N MET A 137 -16.65 2.59 3.47
CA MET A 137 -16.53 2.08 4.84
C MET A 137 -15.07 1.93 5.29
N LEU A 138 -14.18 1.46 4.41
CA LEU A 138 -12.75 1.37 4.69
C LEU A 138 -12.12 2.76 4.91
N ILE A 139 -12.54 3.77 4.13
CA ILE A 139 -12.09 5.15 4.29
C ILE A 139 -12.60 5.74 5.61
N GLU A 140 -13.87 5.52 5.96
CA GLU A 140 -14.45 5.98 7.22
C GLU A 140 -13.77 5.36 8.44
N ALA A 141 -13.50 4.04 8.40
CA ALA A 141 -12.75 3.35 9.45
C ALA A 141 -11.33 3.95 9.61
N LYS A 142 -10.65 4.25 8.51
CA LYS A 142 -9.34 4.92 8.52
C LYS A 142 -9.42 6.32 9.14
N GLN A 143 -10.41 7.14 8.73
CA GLN A 143 -10.59 8.50 9.26
C GLN A 143 -10.96 8.50 10.75
N MET A 144 -11.74 7.51 11.20
CA MET A 144 -12.04 7.33 12.62
C MET A 144 -10.78 7.01 13.42
N ALA A 145 -9.95 6.09 12.94
CA ALA A 145 -8.68 5.77 13.58
C ALA A 145 -7.76 7.00 13.69
N GLN A 146 -7.70 7.84 12.65
CA GLN A 146 -6.91 9.06 12.66
C GLN A 146 -7.43 10.09 13.69
N ARG A 147 -8.75 10.28 13.77
CA ARG A 147 -9.35 11.21 14.76
C ARG A 147 -9.03 10.81 16.20
N LEU A 148 -9.13 9.51 16.50
CA LEU A 148 -8.83 9.00 17.83
C LEU A 148 -7.34 9.14 18.19
N TYR A 149 -6.43 9.02 17.21
CA TYR A 149 -5.01 9.32 17.39
C TYR A 149 -4.77 10.80 17.74
N ASP A 150 -5.41 11.71 16.99
CA ASP A 150 -5.25 13.15 17.20
C ASP A 150 -5.82 13.62 18.56
N GLU A 151 -6.86 12.96 19.05
CA GLU A 151 -7.49 13.23 20.35
C GLU A 151 -6.69 12.66 21.54
N GLY A 152 -6.06 11.48 21.38
CA GLY A 152 -5.21 10.87 22.39
C GLY A 152 -3.82 11.51 22.53
N ALA A 153 -3.45 12.39 21.60
CA ALA A 153 -2.18 13.13 21.60
C ALA A 153 -2.23 14.49 22.34
N ARG A 154 -3.36 14.82 22.99
CA ARG A 154 -3.54 15.99 23.87
C ARG A 154 -3.53 15.58 25.34
#